data_AF-A0A432ZGM9-F1
#
_entry.id   AF-A0A432ZGM9-F1
#
_cell.length_a   1.000
_cell.length_b   1.000
_cell.length_c   1.000
_cell.angle_alpha   90.00
_cell.angle_beta   90.00
_cell.angle_gamma   90.00
#
_symmetry.space_group_name_H-M   'P 1'
#
loop_
_entity.id
_entity.type
_entity.pdbx_description
1 polymer ?
#
loop_
_entity_poly.entity_id
_entity_poly.type
_entity_poly.pdbx_seq_one_letter_code
_entity_poly.pdbx_strand_id
1 'polypeptide(L)'
;MAFYFSSRRVPQLQPYSFTERAVILGIAQEAMPVPRRLICNLAKLVPICIVFYAIVDVPGWWKVPALLAAGIGYPLFTQPININMSLPYLDKAVRQFEANRAES
;
A
#
# COMPACT_ATOMS: atom_id res chain seq x y z
N MET A 1 1.70 -7.66 17.02
CA MET A 1 1.58 -6.64 15.95
C MET A 1 0.29 -6.91 15.20
N ALA A 2 -0.63 -5.95 15.14
CA ALA A 2 -1.87 -6.10 14.41
C ALA A 2 -1.61 -5.89 12.91
N PHE A 3 -1.97 -6.88 12.09
CA PHE A 3 -1.87 -6.77 10.63
C PHE A 3 -3.15 -6.13 10.07
N TYR A 4 -3.00 -4.97 9.42
CA TYR A 4 -4.14 -4.25 8.85
C TYR A 4 -4.21 -4.44 7.33
N PHE A 5 -5.36 -4.92 6.87
CA PHE A 5 -5.68 -5.05 5.45
C PHE A 5 -6.32 -3.80 4.83
N SER A 6 -6.78 -2.87 5.67
CA SER A 6 -7.42 -1.65 5.23
C SER A 6 -7.07 -0.51 6.17
N SER A 7 -6.84 0.68 5.60
CA SER A 7 -6.57 1.92 6.33
C SER A 7 -7.69 2.27 7.31
N ARG A 8 -8.94 1.88 7.01
CA ARG A 8 -10.10 2.08 7.90
C ARG A 8 -10.00 1.31 9.21
N ARG A 9 -9.27 0.17 9.23
CA ARG A 9 -9.10 -0.65 10.44
C ARG A 9 -7.97 -0.12 11.34
N VAL A 10 -7.18 0.84 10.87
CA VAL A 10 -6.09 1.44 11.64
C VAL A 10 -6.69 2.48 12.60
N PRO A 11 -6.58 2.30 13.93
CA PRO A 11 -7.22 3.19 14.91
C PRO A 11 -6.83 4.66 14.73
N GLN A 12 -5.55 4.92 14.46
CA GLN A 12 -4.99 6.26 14.24
C GLN A 12 -5.57 6.98 13.00
N LEU A 13 -6.13 6.24 12.04
CA LEU A 13 -6.68 6.78 10.80
C LEU A 13 -8.20 6.88 10.80
N GLN A 14 -8.88 6.36 11.83
CA GLN A 14 -10.34 6.40 11.93
C GLN A 14 -10.96 7.80 11.84
N PRO A 15 -10.41 8.86 12.49
CA PRO A 15 -11.05 10.18 12.47
C PRO A 15 -10.97 10.87 11.10
N TYR A 16 -10.11 10.39 10.20
CA TYR A 16 -9.88 11.00 8.89
C TYR A 16 -10.79 10.41 7.81
N SER A 17 -11.16 11.22 6.82
CA SER A 17 -11.89 10.81 5.61
C SER A 17 -11.03 9.92 4.70
N PHE A 18 -11.64 9.28 3.70
CA PHE A 18 -10.93 8.39 2.78
C PHE A 18 -9.73 9.07 2.09
N THR A 19 -9.92 10.30 1.61
CA THR A 19 -8.88 11.09 0.93
C THR A 19 -7.76 11.44 1.90
N GLU A 20 -8.09 11.92 3.10
CA GLU A 20 -7.10 12.30 4.11
C GLU A 20 -6.27 11.09 4.56
N ARG A 21 -6.90 9.92 4.71
CA ARG A 21 -6.17 8.66 5.01
C ARG A 21 -5.16 8.31 3.92
N ALA A 22 -5.49 8.53 2.65
CA ALA A 22 -4.56 8.28 1.55
C ALA A 22 -3.37 9.25 1.59
N VAL A 23 -3.62 10.53 1.88
CA VAL A 23 -2.58 11.55 2.04
C VAL A 23 -1.66 11.23 3.22
N ILE A 24 -2.22 10.94 4.40
CA ILE A 24 -1.43 10.59 5.59
C ILE A 24 -0.58 9.34 5.35
N LEU A 25 -1.13 8.32 4.67
CA LEU A 25 -0.35 7.14 4.30
C LEU A 25 0.78 7.45 3.29
N GLY A 26 0.58 8.42 2.39
CA GLY A 26 1.62 8.91 1.51
C GLY A 26 2.76 9.57 2.28
N ILE A 27 2.44 10.49 3.19
CA ILE A 27 3.42 11.15 4.06
C ILE A 27 4.17 10.12 4.92
N ALA A 28 3.48 9.12 5.46
CA ALA A 28 4.10 8.06 6.25
C ALA A 28 5.07 7.19 5.41
N GLN A 29 4.77 6.97 4.13
CA GLN A 29 5.66 6.26 3.21
C GLN A 29 6.90 7.08 2.85
N GLU A 30 6.76 8.39 2.69
CA GLU A 30 7.90 9.29 2.45
C GLU A 30 8.80 9.44 3.67
N ALA A 31 8.21 9.40 4.87
CA ALA A 31 8.94 9.40 6.14
C ALA A 31 9.70 8.08 6.42
N MET A 32 9.50 7.02 5.62
CA MET A 32 10.23 5.77 5.79
C MET A 32 11.71 5.94 5.43
N PRO A 33 12.64 5.41 6.26
CA PRO A 33 14.04 5.31 5.92
C PRO A 33 14.25 4.55 4.61
N VAL A 34 15.23 4.98 3.81
CA VAL A 34 15.55 4.42 2.49
C VAL A 34 15.64 2.88 2.48
N PRO A 35 16.30 2.21 3.45
CA PRO A 35 16.37 0.75 3.46
C PRO A 35 14.99 0.07 3.60
N ARG A 36 14.11 0.63 4.44
CA ARG A 36 12.74 0.13 4.61
C ARG A 36 11.88 0.37 3.39
N ARG A 37 12.02 1.53 2.77
CA ARG A 37 11.31 1.85 1.52
C ARG A 37 11.74 0.91 0.39
N LEU A 38 13.02 0.57 0.30
CA LEU A 38 13.54 -0.43 -0.62
C LEU A 38 12.92 -1.80 -0.37
N ILE A 39 12.92 -2.30 0.87
CA ILE A 39 12.29 -3.59 1.22
C ILE A 39 10.79 -3.58 0.86
N CYS A 40 10.09 -2.47 1.16
CA CYS A 40 8.67 -2.32 0.81
C CYS A 40 8.45 -2.44 -0.71
N ASN A 41 9.28 -1.77 -1.51
CA ASN A 41 9.18 -1.83 -2.96
C ASN A 41 9.58 -3.21 -3.51
N LEU A 42 10.60 -3.84 -2.95
CA LEU A 42 11.01 -5.19 -3.32
C LEU A 42 9.92 -6.22 -3.00
N ALA A 43 9.24 -6.07 -1.85
CA ALA A 43 8.10 -6.90 -1.47
C ALA A 43 6.93 -6.75 -2.46
N LYS A 44 6.74 -5.58 -3.09
CA LYS A 44 5.74 -5.38 -4.15
C LYS A 44 6.09 -6.08 -5.45
N LEU A 45 7.38 -6.34 -5.72
CA LEU A 45 7.81 -7.08 -6.91
C LEU A 45 7.46 -8.58 -6.83
N VAL A 46 7.41 -9.16 -5.63
CA VAL A 46 7.09 -10.59 -5.45
C VAL A 46 5.72 -10.97 -6.06
N PRO A 47 4.60 -10.28 -5.75
CA PRO A 47 3.32 -10.56 -6.39
C PRO A 47 3.37 -10.38 -7.91
N ILE A 48 4.13 -9.41 -8.42
CA ILE A 48 4.31 -9.20 -9.86
C ILE A 48 5.01 -10.42 -10.48
N CYS A 49 6.10 -10.90 -9.89
CA CYS A 49 6.80 -12.09 -10.37
C CYS A 49 5.89 -13.33 -10.38
N ILE A 50 5.09 -13.53 -9.32
CA ILE A 50 4.11 -14.63 -9.25
C ILE A 50 3.08 -14.52 -10.37
N VAL A 51 2.54 -13.32 -10.61
CA VAL A 51 1.59 -13.05 -11.69
C VAL A 51 2.20 -13.37 -13.05
N PHE A 52 3.40 -12.86 -13.34
CA PHE A 52 4.07 -13.10 -14.62
C PHE A 52 4.36 -14.58 -14.84
N TYR A 53 4.83 -15.27 -13.79
CA TYR A 53 5.06 -16.72 -13.83
C TYR A 53 3.76 -17.49 -14.11
N ALA A 54 2.67 -17.16 -13.42
CA ALA A 54 1.38 -17.83 -13.59
C ALA A 54 0.75 -17.62 -14.98
N ILE A 55 1.11 -16.54 -15.67
CA ILE A 55 0.56 -16.18 -16.98
C ILE A 55 1.41 -16.75 -18.14
N VAL A 56 2.65 -17.17 -17.89
CA VAL A 56 3.60 -17.53 -18.94
C VAL A 56 3.09 -18.68 -19.83
N ASP A 57 2.45 -19.67 -19.23
CA ASP A 57 1.95 -20.87 -19.90
C ASP A 57 0.46 -20.82 -20.27
N VAL A 58 -0.24 -19.71 -19.98
CA VAL A 58 -1.67 -19.61 -20.26
C VAL A 58 -1.89 -19.51 -21.77
N PRO A 59 -2.57 -20.45 -22.44
CA PRO A 59 -2.71 -20.43 -23.88
C PRO A 59 -3.84 -19.49 -24.35
N GLY A 60 -3.64 -18.88 -25.52
CA GLY A 60 -4.68 -18.18 -26.27
C GLY A 60 -5.31 -16.97 -25.57
N TRP A 61 -6.61 -16.76 -25.81
CA TRP A 61 -7.39 -15.62 -25.30
C TRP A 61 -7.62 -15.65 -23.78
N TRP A 62 -7.30 -16.77 -23.11
CA TRP A 62 -7.41 -16.91 -21.64
C TRP A 62 -6.37 -16.06 -20.88
N LYS A 63 -5.33 -15.57 -21.57
CA LYS A 63 -4.36 -14.61 -21.02
C LYS A 63 -5.02 -13.31 -20.58
N VAL A 64 -6.05 -12.84 -21.29
CA VAL A 64 -6.71 -11.55 -21.02
C VAL A 64 -7.40 -11.55 -19.64
N PRO A 65 -8.31 -12.49 -19.31
CA PRO A 65 -8.90 -12.54 -17.98
C PRO A 65 -7.87 -12.84 -16.89
N ALA A 66 -6.83 -13.64 -17.17
CA ALA A 66 -5.74 -13.89 -16.22
C ALA A 66 -4.95 -12.61 -15.88
N LEU A 67 -4.63 -11.79 -16.88
CA LEU A 67 -3.96 -10.49 -16.71
C LEU A 67 -4.85 -9.51 -15.93
N LEU A 68 -6.16 -9.53 -16.19
CA LEU A 68 -7.13 -8.66 -15.52
C LEU A 68 -7.32 -9.06 -14.04
N ALA A 69 -7.44 -10.36 -13.76
CA ALA A 69 -7.47 -10.89 -12.40
C ALA A 69 -6.18 -10.55 -11.63
N ALA A 70 -5.02 -10.66 -12.29
CA ALA A 70 -3.75 -10.27 -11.71
C ALA A 70 -3.65 -8.75 -11.43
N GLY A 71 -4.13 -7.91 -12.36
CA GLY A 71 -4.16 -6.46 -12.18
C GLY A 71 -5.03 -6.03 -11.00
N ILE A 72 -6.15 -6.72 -10.75
CA ILE A 72 -7.01 -6.49 -9.58
C ILE A 72 -6.41 -7.10 -8.31
N GLY A 73 -5.76 -8.26 -8.43
CA GLY A 73 -5.06 -8.93 -7.33
C GLY A 73 -3.89 -8.13 -6.79
N TYR A 74 -3.16 -7.42 -7.65
CA TYR A 74 -1.95 -6.68 -7.26
C TYR A 74 -2.19 -5.62 -6.16
N PRO A 75 -3.18 -4.71 -6.28
CA PRO A 75 -3.57 -3.81 -5.19
C PRO A 75 -3.89 -4.51 -3.87
N LEU A 76 -4.54 -5.68 -3.92
CA LEU A 76 -4.95 -6.43 -2.72
C LEU A 76 -3.76 -6.92 -1.88
N PHE A 77 -2.62 -7.20 -2.52
CA PHE A 77 -1.38 -7.56 -1.80
C PHE A 77 -0.53 -6.35 -1.45
N THR A 78 -0.45 -5.35 -2.33
CA THR A 78 0.42 -4.19 -2.11
C THR A 78 -0.12 -3.22 -1.07
N GLN A 79 -1.44 -3.08 -0.98
CA GLN A 79 -2.11 -2.19 -0.03
C GLN A 79 -1.87 -2.58 1.45
N PRO A 80 -2.02 -3.85 1.88
CA PRO A 80 -1.67 -4.25 3.24
C PRO A 80 -0.17 -4.09 3.53
N ILE A 81 0.72 -4.40 2.58
CA ILE A 81 2.17 -4.20 2.77
C ILE A 81 2.46 -2.72 3.06
N ASN A 82 1.92 -1.81 2.25
CA ASN A 82 2.08 -0.37 2.44
C ASN A 82 1.55 0.08 3.81
N ILE A 83 0.34 -0.35 4.19
CA ILE A 83 -0.27 0.05 5.48
C ILE A 83 0.59 -0.44 6.63
N ASN A 84 0.96 -1.72 6.67
CA ASN A 84 1.69 -2.31 7.80
C ASN A 84 3.10 -1.73 7.94
N MET A 85 3.78 -1.46 6.84
CA MET A 85 5.10 -0.83 6.89
C MET A 85 5.03 0.66 7.28
N SER A 86 3.88 1.32 7.05
CA SER A 86 3.65 2.72 7.40
C SER A 86 3.20 2.95 8.84
N LEU A 87 2.71 1.91 9.54
CA LEU A 87 2.25 2.01 10.94
C LEU A 87 3.25 2.71 11.86
N PRO A 88 4.57 2.42 11.83
CA PRO A 88 5.52 3.06 12.75
C PRO A 88 5.75 4.55 12.47
N TYR A 89 5.37 5.02 11.29
CA TYR A 89 5.57 6.39 10.81
C TYR A 89 4.27 7.19 10.81
N LEU A 90 3.15 6.55 11.14
CA LEU A 90 1.82 7.12 11.02
C LEU A 90 1.61 8.28 12.00
N ASP A 91 2.10 8.19 13.24
CA ASP A 91 2.00 9.28 14.22
C ASP A 91 2.72 10.55 13.76
N LYS A 92 3.88 10.39 13.09
CA LYS A 92 4.61 11.52 12.51
C LYS A 92 3.85 12.10 11.32
N ALA A 93 3.32 11.23 10.47
CA ALA A 93 2.56 11.64 9.28
C ALA A 93 1.26 12.36 9.63
N VAL A 94 0.54 11.90 10.66
CA VAL A 94 -0.67 12.57 11.16
C VAL A 94 -0.34 13.96 11.68
N ARG A 95 0.70 14.11 12.51
CA ARG A 95 1.13 15.43 13.01
C ARG A 95 1.51 16.39 11.87
N GLN A 96 2.23 15.88 10.87
CA GLN A 96 2.61 16.66 9.70
C GLN A 96 1.40 17.04 8.84
N PHE A 97 0.43 16.12 8.69
CA PHE A 97 -0.82 16.41 7.99
C PHE A 97 -1.64 17.50 8.67
N GLU A 98 -1.79 17.45 9.99
CA GLU A 98 -2.48 18.50 10.76
C GLU A 98 -1.75 19.85 10.71
N ALA A 99 -0.41 19.84 10.77
CA ALA A 99 0.39 21.06 10.61
C ALA A 99 0.17 21.71 9.24
N ASN A 100 0.26 20.93 8.16
CA ASN A 100 0.01 21.42 6.79
C ASN A 100 -1.43 21.95 6.61
N ARG A 101 -2.40 21.34 7.31
CA ARG A 101 -3.81 21.76 7.27
C ARG A 101 -4.06 23.06 8.03
N ALA A 102 -3.34 23.30 9.13
CA ALA A 102 -3.47 24.53 9.92
C ALA A 102 -2.82 25.76 9.25
N GLU A 103 -1.86 25.53 8.33
CA GLU A 103 -1.20 26.57 7.54
C GLU A 103 -1.97 26.99 6.27
N SER A 104 -3.04 26.26 5.90
CA SER A 104 -3.89 26.51 4.72
C SER A 104 -5.20 27.20 5.09
#